data_AF-A0A355AL46-F1
#
_entry.id   AF-A0A355AL46-F1
#
_cell.length_a   1.000
_cell.length_b   1.000
_cell.length_c   1.000
_cell.angle_alpha   90.00
_cell.angle_beta   90.00
_cell.angle_gamma   90.00
#
_symmetry.space_group_name_H-M   'P 1'
#
loop_
_entity.id
_entity.type
_entity.pdbx_description
1 polymer ?
#
loop_
_entity_poly.entity_id
_entity_poly.type
_entity_poly.pdbx_seq_one_letter_code
_entity_poly.pdbx_strand_id
1 'polypeptide(L)' 'SGMLSVLVRLYRELAERNGRFVLCGARPPVLKVFEMTRLDQLFRLEPDVTHGVSRLNR' A
#
# COMPACT_ATOMS: atom_id res chain seq x y z
N SER A 1 -15.09 -10.03 4.01
CA SER A 1 -14.54 -9.04 3.05
C SER A 1 -14.28 -7.67 3.67
N GLY A 2 -13.58 -7.58 4.82
CA GLY A 2 -13.43 -6.31 5.59
C GLY A 2 -12.07 -5.61 5.50
N MET A 3 -10.98 -6.31 5.16
CA MET A 3 -9.63 -5.71 5.16
C MET A 3 -9.38 -4.82 3.94
N LEU A 4 -9.87 -5.21 2.76
CA LEU A 4 -9.69 -4.44 1.53
C LEU A 4 -10.45 -3.11 1.56
N SER A 5 -11.64 -3.08 2.16
CA SER A 5 -12.42 -1.84 2.31
C SER A 5 -11.71 -0.84 3.24
N VAL A 6 -11.03 -1.32 4.29
CA VAL A 6 -10.20 -0.48 5.17
C VAL A 6 -9.03 0.12 4.40
N LEU A 7 -8.33 -0.68 3.59
CA LEU A 7 -7.22 -0.20 2.77
C LEU A 7 -7.68 0.88 1.78
N VAL A 8 -8.74 0.61 1.01
CA VAL A 8 -9.28 1.59 0.05
C VAL A 8 -9.69 2.88 0.75
N ARG A 9 -10.29 2.80 1.94
CA ARG A 9 -10.68 3.97 2.71
C ARG A 9 -9.46 4.77 3.20
N LEU A 10 -8.43 4.09 3.69
CA LEU A 10 -7.15 4.69 4.07
C LEU A 10 -6.48 5.39 2.87
N TYR A 11 -6.49 4.76 1.69
CA TYR A 11 -5.95 5.37 0.47
C TYR A 11 -6.67 6.67 0.11
N ARG A 12 -8.00 6.67 0.17
CA ARG A 12 -8.79 7.87 -0.12
C ARG A 12 -8.47 9.00 0.85
N GLU A 13 -8.42 8.71 2.15
CA GLU A 13 -8.10 9.71 3.17
C GLU A 13 -6.69 10.28 3.01
N LEU A 14 -5.73 9.47 2.59
CA LEU A 14 -4.36 9.92 2.32
C LEU A 14 -4.27 10.74 1.02
N ALA A 15 -4.94 10.29 -0.05
CA ALA A 15 -4.98 11.00 -1.32
C ALA A 15 -5.62 12.39 -1.19
N GLU A 16 -6.70 12.51 -0.40
CA GLU A 16 -7.35 13.80 -0.09
C GLU A 16 -6.42 14.79 0.64
N ARG A 17 -5.39 14.28 1.34
CA ARG A 17 -4.44 15.08 2.13
C ARG A 17 -3.09 15.25 1.44
N ASN A 18 -2.94 14.85 0.17
CA ASN A 18 -1.64 14.72 -0.50
C ASN A 18 -0.61 13.91 0.31
N GLY A 19 -1.10 12.99 1.15
CA GLY A 19 -0.28 12.10 1.95
C GLY A 19 0.34 11.01 1.09
N ARG A 20 1.55 10.60 1.45
CA ARG A 20 2.25 9.49 0.77
C ARG A 20 2.28 8.29 1.70
N PHE A 21 2.05 7.12 1.14
CA PHE A 21 2.00 5.87 1.90
C PHE A 21 2.60 4.73 1.09
N VAL A 22 3.31 3.86 1.80
CA VAL A 22 4.01 2.70 1.24
C VAL A 22 3.77 1.51 2.16
N LEU A 23 3.35 0.38 1.59
CA LEU A 23 3.20 -0.89 2.29
C LEU A 23 4.49 -1.68 2.18
N CYS A 24 5.05 -2.07 3.33
CA CYS A 24 6.32 -2.79 3.40
C CYS A 24 6.12 -4.22 3.93
N GLY A 25 6.88 -5.19 3.43
CA GLY A 25 6.97 -6.53 4.04
C GLY A 25 5.70 -7.36 3.93
N ALA A 26 4.86 -7.15 2.91
CA ALA A 26 3.68 -7.97 2.68
C ALA A 26 4.08 -9.40 2.30
N ARG A 27 3.47 -10.40 2.95
CA ARG A 27 3.73 -11.82 2.68
C ARG A 27 3.27 -12.20 1.26
N PRO A 28 3.88 -13.22 0.61
CA PRO A 28 3.52 -13.59 -0.77
C PRO A 28 2.03 -13.85 -1.05
N PRO A 29 1.25 -14.49 -0.16
CA PRO A 29 -0.19 -14.64 -0.37
C PRO A 29 -0.94 -13.30 -0.38
N VAL A 30 -0.47 -12.32 0.41
CA VAL A 30 -1.06 -10.98 0.47
C VAL A 30 -0.72 -10.21 -0.80
N LEU A 31 0.53 -10.29 -1.27
CA LEU A 31 0.94 -9.67 -2.54
C LEU A 31 0.10 -10.16 -3.72
N LYS A 32 -0.17 -11.47 -3.80
CA LYS A 32 -1.05 -12.03 -4.84
C LYS A 32 -2.47 -11.47 -4.78
N VAL A 33 -3.02 -11.27 -3.58
CA VAL A 33 -4.34 -10.63 -3.43
C VAL A 33 -4.32 -9.19 -3.93
N PHE A 34 -3.27 -8.43 -3.63
CA PHE A 34 -3.11 -7.06 -4.12
C PHE A 34 -3.02 -6.99 -5.64
N GLU A 35 -2.22 -7.87 -6.26
CA GLU A 35 -2.09 -7.98 -7.72
C GLU A 35 -3.42 -8.36 -8.39
N MET A 36 -4.11 -9.39 -7.87
CA MET A 36 -5.41 -9.82 -8.39
C MET A 36 -6.48 -8.73 -8.29
N THR A 37 -6.43 -7.92 -7.23
CA THR A 37 -7.39 -6.84 -6.98
C THR A 37 -6.97 -5.51 -7.60
N ARG A 38 -5.81 -5.47 -8.29
CA ARG A 38 -5.18 -4.26 -8.85
C ARG A 38 -4.90 -3.17 -7.82
N LEU A 39 -4.86 -3.53 -6.53
CA LEU A 39 -4.55 -2.60 -5.45
C LEU A 39 -3.06 -2.27 -5.42
N ASP A 40 -2.20 -3.10 -6.02
CA ASP A 40 -0.79 -2.81 -6.29
C ASP A 40 -0.57 -1.56 -7.18
N GLN A 41 -1.58 -1.15 -7.96
CA GLN A 41 -1.53 0.09 -8.73
C GLN A 41 -1.85 1.33 -7.88
N LEU A 42 -2.64 1.15 -6.82
CA LEU A 42 -3.03 2.22 -5.90
C LEU A 42 -2.01 2.37 -4.77
N PHE A 43 -1.56 1.26 -4.22
CA PHE A 43 -0.60 1.21 -3.12
C PHE A 43 0.78 0.87 -3.64
N ARG A 44 1.76 1.70 -3.29
CA ARG A 44 3.16 1.37 -3.53
C ARG A 44 3.60 0.31 -2.52
N LEU A 45 4.07 -0.83 -3.03
CA LEU A 45 4.55 -1.97 -2.24
C LEU A 45 6.08 -2.01 -2.29
N GLU A 46 6.72 -2.13 -1.12
CA GLU A 46 8.17 -2.24 -0.99
C GLU A 46 8.53 -3.50 -0.17
N PRO A 47 9.73 -4.09 -0.37
CA PRO A 47 10.11 -5.34 0.28
C PRO A 47 10.27 -5.18 1.80
N ASP A 48 10.76 -4.02 2.26
CA ASP A 48 11.00 -3.75 3.67
C ASP A 48 10.87 -2.26 4.01
N VAL A 49 10.89 -1.97 5.31
CA VAL A 49 10.74 -0.61 5.84
C VAL A 49 11.87 0.31 5.39
N THR A 50 13.09 -0.20 5.24
CA THR A 50 14.25 0.59 4.81
C THR A 50 14.02 1.15 3.40
N HIS A 51 13.56 0.32 2.48
CA HIS A 51 13.17 0.73 1.13
C HIS A 51 11.99 1.68 1.16
N GLY A 52 10.96 1.40 1.97
CA GLY A 52 9.77 2.26 2.09
C GLY A 52 10.08 3.67 2.58
N VAL A 53 10.91 3.82 3.61
CA VAL A 53 11.32 5.13 4.15
C VAL A 53 12.15 5.91 3.14
N SER A 54 13.07 5.25 2.43
CA SER A 54 13.85 5.88 1.36
C SER A 54 12.95 6.47 0.25
N ARG A 55 11.82 5.82 -0.04
CA ARG A 55 10.82 6.33 -1.00
C ARG A 55 9.97 7.47 -0.47
N LEU A 56 9.66 7.49 0.82
CA LEU A 56 8.86 8.54 1.43
C LEU A 56 9.66 9.82 1.68
N ASN A 57 10.97 9.73 1.91
CA ASN A 57 11.82 10.89 2.18
C ASN A 57 12.27 11.64 0.91
N ARG A 58 11.93 11.13 -0.28
CA ARG A 58 12.28 11.74 -1.58
C ARG A 58 11.23 12.71 -2.05
#